data_AF-A0A6P5X2C3-F1
#
_entry.id   AF-A0A6P5X2C3-F1
#
_cell.length_a   1.000
_cell.length_b   1.000
_cell.length_c   1.000
_cell.angle_alpha   90.00
_cell.angle_beta   90.00
_cell.angle_gamma   90.00
#
_symmetry.space_group_name_H-M   'P 1'
#
loop_
_entity.id
_entity.type
_entity.pdbx_description
1 polymer ?
#
loop_
_entity_poly.entity_id
_entity_poly.type
_entity_poly.pdbx_seq_one_letter_code
_entity_poly.pdbx_strand_id
1 'polypeptide(L)'
;MPWMAINEKNLPQLTKGEKIGVSKVELYEGETSPPDYLSESELISLMERNGIGTDASIPVHINNICERNYVQVQVGRKLVPTTLGITLIRGYQCIDPDLCLPEIRSFIEHQITLVAKGQANHSRVVQHVLQQFKQKFSYFIQQIENMDALFEALFSPLSDSGRALSKCGKCLRYMKYISTQPQRLFCGTCEEVYYLPQKGTIKLYKELTCPLDNFELLIFSMPGPEGKSFPLCPYCYNSPPFEGIDTLFGSTKIGSTGKLGKGAGMPCFLCPYPACRHSLVAQGVCACPECSGTLVLDPVSAPEWRLYCNKCNCLVLLPEGAHRIATTRERCAECDFTIIEVDFNEKTTPLEDGATLHTGCILCDELLHSLVEVKHGKSFNRGFGARRRGTSRGGYRGRGCAAGKRVDPKMSFRDF
;
A
#
# COMPACT_ATOMS: atom_id res chain seq x y z
N MET A 1 48.03 20.76 11.91
CA MET A 1 46.70 21.32 11.61
C MET A 1 46.26 22.20 12.79
N PRO A 2 46.54 23.52 12.78
CA PRO A 2 46.27 24.41 13.93
C PRO A 2 44.77 24.69 14.20
N TRP A 3 43.87 24.13 13.38
CA TRP A 3 42.41 24.33 13.45
C TRP A 3 41.66 23.16 14.10
N MET A 4 42.34 22.07 14.43
CA MET A 4 41.73 20.89 15.06
C MET A 4 42.27 20.80 16.48
N ALA A 5 41.45 21.15 17.48
CA ALA A 5 41.83 21.04 18.87
C ALA A 5 41.95 19.56 19.25
N ILE A 6 43.17 19.08 19.49
CA ILE A 6 43.42 17.72 19.95
C ILE A 6 43.08 17.70 21.44
N ASN A 7 41.97 17.05 21.78
CA ASN A 7 41.54 16.92 23.17
C ASN A 7 42.14 15.62 23.74
N GLU A 8 43.43 15.63 24.04
CA GLU A 8 44.11 14.49 24.66
C GLU A 8 43.72 14.42 26.14
N LYS A 9 42.89 13.45 26.48
CA LYS A 9 42.71 13.08 27.89
C LYS A 9 43.95 12.31 28.33
N ASN A 10 44.75 12.93 29.19
CA ASN A 10 45.88 12.26 29.84
C ASN A 10 45.37 11.07 30.64
N LEU A 11 45.64 9.87 30.14
CA LEU A 11 45.40 8.64 30.88
C LEU A 11 46.55 8.42 31.87
N PRO A 12 46.27 7.89 33.08
CA PRO A 12 47.32 7.54 34.03
C PRO A 12 48.22 6.43 33.45
N GLN A 13 49.48 6.39 33.88
CA GLN A 13 50.39 5.29 33.51
C GLN A 13 49.93 4.01 34.19
N LEU A 14 49.49 3.02 33.41
CA LEU A 14 49.01 1.72 33.88
C LEU A 14 49.94 0.61 33.37
N THR A 15 50.22 -0.37 34.22
CA THR A 15 51.05 -1.54 33.89
C THR A 15 50.22 -2.79 33.62
N LYS A 16 50.68 -3.66 32.71
CA LYS A 16 49.96 -4.89 32.37
C LYS A 16 49.90 -5.83 33.59
N GLY A 17 48.69 -6.08 34.10
CA GLY A 17 48.44 -6.91 35.28
C GLY A 17 48.11 -6.12 36.55
N GLU A 18 48.13 -4.80 36.49
CA GLU A 18 47.72 -3.91 37.57
C GLU A 18 46.23 -4.06 37.90
N LYS A 19 45.89 -4.24 39.18
CA LYS A 19 44.51 -4.39 39.65
C LYS A 19 43.96 -3.03 40.05
N ILE A 20 42.96 -2.54 39.32
CA ILE A 20 42.31 -1.25 39.59
C ILE A 20 41.03 -1.49 40.40
N GLY A 21 40.87 -0.78 41.52
CA GLY A 21 39.64 -0.80 42.30
C GLY A 21 38.53 -0.03 41.57
N VAL A 22 37.37 -0.66 41.37
CA VAL A 22 36.23 -0.01 40.73
C VAL A 22 35.65 1.02 41.71
N SER A 23 35.84 2.32 41.42
CA SER A 23 35.34 3.39 42.30
C SER A 23 33.83 3.57 42.22
N LYS A 24 33.24 3.42 41.03
CA LYS A 24 31.82 3.65 40.79
C LYS A 24 31.40 2.86 39.55
N VAL A 25 30.25 2.20 39.62
CA VAL A 25 29.59 1.59 38.46
C VAL A 25 28.26 2.31 38.31
N GLU A 26 28.07 2.98 37.18
CA GLU A 26 26.82 3.66 36.86
C GLU A 26 26.20 3.01 35.63
N LEU A 27 24.91 2.71 35.72
CA LEU A 27 24.12 2.24 34.59
C LEU A 27 23.39 3.45 34.00
N TYR A 28 23.70 3.78 32.74
CA TYR A 28 23.03 4.85 32.02
C TYR A 28 22.00 4.27 31.06
N GLU A 29 20.77 4.71 31.19
CA GLU A 29 19.75 4.53 30.17
C GLU A 29 19.95 5.58 29.07
N GLY A 30 19.85 5.17 27.81
CA GLY A 30 20.01 6.05 26.67
C GLY A 30 19.07 5.65 25.55
N GLU A 31 18.67 6.62 24.73
CA GLU A 31 17.84 6.41 23.56
C GLU A 31 18.65 6.70 22.28
N THR A 32 18.36 5.96 21.21
CA THR A 32 18.90 6.29 19.89
C THR A 32 18.18 7.51 19.33
N SER A 33 18.91 8.52 18.90
CA SER A 33 18.36 9.64 18.13
C SER A 33 18.50 9.40 16.63
N PRO A 34 17.58 9.93 15.81
CA PRO A 34 17.77 9.94 14.37
C PRO A 34 18.98 10.80 13.99
N PRO A 35 19.62 10.54 12.83
CA PRO A 35 20.65 11.42 12.30
C PRO A 35 20.14 12.85 12.15
N ASP A 36 21.03 13.81 12.41
CA ASP A 36 20.74 15.22 12.25
C ASP A 36 20.71 15.62 10.75
N TYR A 37 20.15 16.79 10.47
CA TYR A 37 20.18 17.34 9.11
C TYR A 37 21.61 17.69 8.69
N LEU A 38 21.90 17.53 7.40
CA LEU A 38 23.22 17.77 6.84
C LEU A 38 23.57 19.26 6.87
N SER A 39 24.78 19.58 7.31
CA SER A 39 25.43 20.84 6.96
C SER A 39 25.83 20.85 5.48
N GLU A 40 26.08 22.04 4.95
CA GLU A 40 26.59 22.20 3.58
C GLU A 40 27.89 21.41 3.33
N SER A 41 28.83 21.42 4.29
CA SER A 41 30.09 20.67 4.21
C SER A 41 29.89 19.16 4.20
N GLU A 42 28.94 18.64 4.98
CA GLU A 42 28.62 17.21 5.00
C GLU A 42 27.95 16.79 3.69
N LEU A 43 27.07 17.64 3.14
CA LEU A 43 26.46 17.39 1.84
C LEU A 43 27.51 17.39 0.72
N ILE A 44 28.45 18.34 0.70
CA ILE A 44 29.57 18.37 -0.26
C ILE A 44 30.38 17.07 -0.17
N SER A 45 30.76 16.67 1.05
CA SER A 45 31.52 15.42 1.29
C SER A 45 30.76 14.19 0.80
N LEU A 46 29.43 14.17 0.94
CA LEU A 46 28.58 13.09 0.43
C LEU A 46 28.46 13.13 -1.10
N MET A 47 28.35 14.31 -1.70
CA MET A 47 28.30 14.46 -3.16
C MET A 47 29.60 13.96 -3.79
N GLU A 48 30.76 14.34 -3.26
CA GLU A 48 32.07 13.86 -3.71
C GLU A 48 32.20 12.34 -3.57
N ARG A 49 31.84 11.79 -2.40
CA ARG A 49 31.89 10.34 -2.16
C ARG A 49 31.02 9.54 -3.14
N ASN A 50 29.89 10.11 -3.55
CA ASN A 50 28.97 9.48 -4.49
C ASN A 50 29.27 9.84 -5.96
N GLY A 51 30.31 10.63 -6.24
CA GLY A 51 30.66 11.06 -7.61
C GLY A 51 29.62 11.99 -8.24
N ILE A 52 28.95 12.82 -7.43
CA ILE A 52 27.95 13.79 -7.90
C ILE A 52 28.60 15.17 -8.04
N GLY A 53 28.76 15.62 -9.28
CA GLY A 53 29.31 16.94 -9.57
C GLY A 53 30.83 17.01 -9.39
N THR A 54 31.36 18.22 -9.59
CA THR A 54 32.78 18.58 -9.48
C THR A 54 32.93 19.82 -8.60
N ASP A 55 34.16 20.20 -8.26
CA ASP A 55 34.48 21.43 -7.51
C ASP A 55 33.77 22.67 -8.06
N ALA A 56 33.56 22.73 -9.38
CA ALA A 56 32.88 23.84 -10.05
C ALA A 56 31.34 23.74 -10.00
N SER A 57 30.77 22.54 -9.98
CA SER A 57 29.31 22.33 -10.12
C SER A 57 28.60 22.04 -8.80
N ILE A 58 29.28 21.53 -7.78
CA ILE A 58 28.70 21.21 -6.47
C ILE A 58 28.06 22.46 -5.82
N PRO A 59 28.74 23.61 -5.72
CA PRO A 59 28.12 24.81 -5.13
C PRO A 59 26.87 25.27 -5.91
N VAL A 60 26.90 25.13 -7.24
CA VAL A 60 25.78 25.46 -8.12
C VAL A 60 24.60 24.53 -7.89
N HIS A 61 24.83 23.23 -7.68
CA HIS A 61 23.76 22.28 -7.35
C HIS A 61 23.09 22.62 -6.02
N ILE A 62 23.88 22.91 -4.99
CA ILE A 62 23.38 23.28 -3.66
C ILE A 62 22.60 24.60 -3.75
N ASN A 63 23.13 25.60 -4.44
CA ASN A 63 22.43 26.88 -4.60
C ASN A 63 21.08 26.71 -5.34
N ASN A 64 21.05 25.93 -6.42
CA ASN A 64 19.82 25.70 -7.20
C ASN A 64 18.69 25.05 -6.37
N ILE A 65 18.99 24.09 -5.49
CA ILE A 65 17.96 23.44 -4.67
C ILE A 65 17.45 24.36 -3.56
N CYS A 66 18.29 25.28 -3.08
CA CYS A 66 17.89 26.35 -2.15
C CYS A 66 17.03 27.41 -2.85
N GLU A 67 17.45 27.91 -4.02
CA GLU A 67 16.70 28.91 -4.80
C GLU A 67 15.32 28.40 -5.24
N ARG A 68 15.22 27.12 -5.59
CA ARG A 68 13.95 26.46 -5.95
C ARG A 68 13.09 26.08 -4.74
N ASN A 69 13.54 26.42 -3.53
CA ASN A 69 12.84 26.15 -2.27
C ASN A 69 12.54 24.65 -2.03
N TYR A 70 13.43 23.76 -2.48
CA TYR A 70 13.37 22.33 -2.12
C TYR A 70 14.01 22.08 -0.76
N VAL A 71 14.95 22.93 -0.37
CA VAL A 71 15.67 22.89 0.89
C VAL A 71 15.80 24.31 1.41
N GLN A 72 15.76 24.49 2.73
CA GLN A 72 16.00 25.75 3.41
C GLN A 72 17.17 25.62 4.38
N VAL A 73 17.97 26.68 4.47
CA VAL A 73 19.08 26.76 5.43
C VAL A 73 18.54 27.27 6.76
N GLN A 74 18.56 26.42 7.79
CA GLN A 74 18.14 26.78 9.14
C GLN A 74 19.33 27.17 10.03
N VAL A 75 19.03 27.52 11.29
CA VAL A 75 20.01 27.88 12.32
C VAL A 75 21.06 26.76 12.44
N GLY A 76 22.34 27.16 12.46
CA GLY A 76 23.46 26.22 12.41
C GLY A 76 23.89 25.83 10.98
N ARG A 77 23.40 26.53 9.95
CA ARG A 77 23.72 26.30 8.52
C ARG A 77 23.43 24.86 8.07
N LYS A 78 22.33 24.31 8.58
CA LYS A 78 21.83 22.99 8.21
C LYS A 78 20.79 23.09 7.10
N LEU A 79 20.87 22.16 6.17
CA LEU A 79 20.00 22.02 5.01
C LEU A 79 18.78 21.18 5.40
N VAL A 80 17.64 21.84 5.61
CA VAL A 80 16.39 21.20 6.00
C VAL A 80 15.46 21.10 4.78
N PRO A 81 15.06 19.90 4.35
CA PRO A 81 14.13 19.72 3.24
C PRO A 81 12.79 20.40 3.51
N THR A 82 12.25 21.09 2.51
CA THR A 82 10.90 21.66 2.57
C THR A 82 9.86 20.61 2.22
N THR A 83 8.60 20.84 2.57
CA THR A 83 7.49 19.96 2.15
C THR A 83 7.47 19.76 0.64
N LEU A 84 7.80 20.80 -0.15
CA LEU A 84 7.91 20.70 -1.61
C LEU A 84 9.05 19.76 -2.04
N GLY A 85 10.24 19.93 -1.46
CA GLY A 85 11.40 19.10 -1.78
C GLY A 85 11.16 17.62 -1.43
N ILE A 86 10.57 17.36 -0.25
CA ILE A 86 10.28 15.99 0.16
C ILE A 86 9.22 15.36 -0.76
N THR A 87 8.11 16.06 -1.02
CA THR A 87 7.04 15.55 -1.90
C THR A 87 7.54 15.26 -3.30
N LEU A 88 8.43 16.10 -3.83
CA LEU A 88 9.04 15.92 -5.14
C LEU A 88 9.85 14.62 -5.21
N ILE A 89 10.72 14.38 -4.23
CA ILE A 89 11.53 13.15 -4.15
C ILE A 89 10.65 11.92 -3.94
N ARG A 90 9.62 12.00 -3.08
CA ARG A 90 8.64 10.91 -2.91
C ARG A 90 7.91 10.60 -4.21
N GLY A 91 7.49 11.62 -4.95
CA GLY A 91 6.86 11.47 -6.25
C GLY A 91 7.76 10.71 -7.24
N TYR A 92 9.05 11.08 -7.31
CA TYR A 92 10.03 10.34 -8.10
C TYR A 92 10.19 8.90 -7.62
N GLN A 93 10.37 8.67 -6.32
CA GLN A 93 10.51 7.32 -5.72
C GLN A 93 9.31 6.41 -6.00
N CYS A 94 8.09 6.95 -5.98
CA CYS A 94 6.87 6.18 -6.23
C CYS A 94 6.73 5.74 -7.70
N ILE A 95 7.37 6.46 -8.62
CA ILE A 95 7.34 6.20 -10.06
C ILE A 95 8.57 5.40 -10.48
N ASP A 96 9.76 5.99 -10.35
CA ASP A 96 11.06 5.45 -10.75
C ASP A 96 12.13 5.87 -9.72
N PRO A 97 12.44 5.00 -8.74
CA PRO A 97 13.43 5.28 -7.70
C PRO A 97 14.79 5.71 -8.23
N ASP A 98 15.25 5.16 -9.36
CA ASP A 98 16.58 5.47 -9.86
C ASP A 98 16.76 6.97 -10.17
N LEU A 99 15.67 7.68 -10.54
CA LEU A 99 15.72 9.11 -10.86
C LEU A 99 16.18 9.99 -9.70
N CYS A 100 16.05 9.52 -8.45
CA CYS A 100 16.42 10.27 -7.25
C CYS A 100 17.62 9.69 -6.52
N LEU A 101 18.16 8.56 -6.98
CA LEU A 101 19.33 7.94 -6.38
C LEU A 101 20.64 8.46 -7.02
N PRO A 102 21.76 8.46 -6.27
CA PRO A 102 23.06 8.98 -6.74
C PRO A 102 23.60 8.36 -8.04
N GLU A 103 23.27 7.09 -8.30
CA GLU A 103 23.92 6.22 -9.26
C GLU A 103 23.79 6.74 -10.70
N ILE A 104 22.60 7.23 -11.09
CA ILE A 104 22.40 7.79 -12.44
C ILE A 104 23.35 8.96 -12.67
N ARG A 105 23.42 9.86 -11.68
CA ARG A 105 24.23 11.07 -11.83
C ARG A 105 25.71 10.73 -11.83
N SER A 106 26.14 9.86 -10.92
CA SER A 106 27.51 9.36 -10.85
C SER A 106 27.94 8.69 -12.16
N PHE A 107 27.07 7.87 -12.75
CA PHE A 107 27.30 7.24 -14.05
C PHE A 107 27.51 8.29 -15.15
N ILE A 108 26.66 9.31 -15.25
CA ILE A 108 26.80 10.37 -16.27
C ILE A 108 28.11 11.15 -16.10
N GLU A 109 28.48 11.52 -14.87
CA GLU A 109 29.74 12.20 -14.57
C GLU A 109 30.95 11.35 -14.97
N HIS A 110 30.88 10.04 -14.71
CA HIS A 110 31.90 9.10 -15.16
C HIS A 110 32.03 9.07 -16.68
N GLN A 111 30.91 8.99 -17.41
CA GLN A 111 30.93 9.02 -18.88
C GLN A 111 31.50 10.33 -19.43
N ILE A 112 31.16 11.47 -18.83
CA ILE A 112 31.73 12.78 -19.20
C ILE A 112 33.25 12.78 -18.98
N THR A 113 33.72 12.20 -17.87
CA THR A 113 35.15 12.06 -17.58
C THR A 113 35.86 11.20 -18.63
N LEU A 114 35.24 10.10 -19.09
CA LEU A 114 35.80 9.27 -20.16
C LEU A 114 35.90 10.01 -21.48
N VAL A 115 34.91 10.85 -21.82
CA VAL A 115 34.97 11.72 -23.02
C VAL A 115 36.11 12.72 -22.88
N ALA A 116 36.25 13.38 -21.72
CA ALA A 116 37.32 14.35 -21.48
C ALA A 116 38.72 13.73 -21.58
N LYS A 117 38.88 12.46 -21.20
CA LYS A 117 40.13 11.67 -21.35
C LYS A 117 40.35 11.11 -22.76
N GLY A 118 39.40 11.30 -23.69
CA GLY A 118 39.44 10.71 -25.03
C GLY A 118 39.19 9.20 -25.07
N GLN A 119 38.70 8.62 -23.97
CA GLN A 119 38.44 7.17 -23.82
C GLN A 119 37.04 6.77 -24.30
N ALA A 120 36.12 7.73 -24.46
CA ALA A 120 34.79 7.51 -24.99
C ALA A 120 34.43 8.55 -26.07
N ASN A 121 33.65 8.14 -27.07
CA ASN A 121 33.19 9.04 -28.11
C ASN A 121 31.99 9.88 -27.62
N HIS A 122 32.14 11.21 -27.65
CA HIS A 122 31.09 12.15 -27.23
C HIS A 122 29.72 11.83 -27.83
N SER A 123 29.62 11.67 -29.16
CA SER A 123 28.35 11.46 -29.85
C SER A 123 27.66 10.17 -29.42
N ARG A 124 28.43 9.08 -29.19
CA ARG A 124 27.90 7.81 -28.69
C ARG A 124 27.38 7.93 -27.26
N VAL A 125 28.12 8.61 -26.39
CA VAL A 125 27.71 8.84 -24.99
C VAL A 125 26.40 9.63 -24.95
N VAL A 126 26.32 10.73 -25.70
CA VAL A 126 25.09 11.56 -25.76
C VAL A 126 23.90 10.76 -26.27
N GLN A 127 24.08 10.00 -27.36
CA GLN A 127 23.00 9.17 -27.93
C GLN A 127 22.50 8.13 -26.92
N HIS A 128 23.41 7.45 -26.21
CA HIS A 128 23.06 6.45 -25.20
C HIS A 128 22.27 7.07 -24.05
N VAL A 129 22.74 8.18 -23.48
CA VAL A 129 22.07 8.87 -22.37
C VAL A 129 20.68 9.34 -22.80
N LEU A 130 20.54 9.95 -23.98
CA LEU A 130 19.23 10.38 -24.49
C LEU A 130 18.27 9.22 -24.68
N GLN A 131 18.75 8.06 -25.14
CA GLN A 131 17.92 6.87 -25.29
C GLN A 131 17.41 6.35 -23.93
N GLN A 132 18.28 6.30 -22.92
CA GLN A 132 17.90 5.89 -21.56
C GLN A 132 16.87 6.85 -20.95
N PHE A 133 17.12 8.17 -21.02
CA PHE A 133 16.19 9.17 -20.49
C PHE A 133 14.87 9.19 -21.26
N LYS A 134 14.86 8.94 -22.57
CA LYS A 134 13.61 8.83 -23.34
C LYS A 134 12.74 7.67 -22.84
N GLN A 135 13.35 6.53 -22.49
CA GLN A 135 12.62 5.39 -21.94
C GLN A 135 12.06 5.71 -20.56
N LYS A 136 12.89 6.25 -19.65
CA LYS A 136 12.45 6.67 -18.32
C LYS A 136 11.35 7.73 -18.39
N PHE A 137 11.48 8.73 -19.27
CA PHE A 137 10.44 9.73 -19.50
C PHE A 137 9.12 9.12 -19.98
N SER A 138 9.19 8.19 -20.94
CA SER A 138 7.98 7.51 -21.46
C SER A 138 7.27 6.72 -20.35
N TYR A 139 8.02 6.04 -19.50
CA TYR A 139 7.50 5.33 -18.33
C TYR A 139 6.93 6.31 -17.28
N PHE A 140 7.64 7.41 -17.02
CA PHE A 140 7.23 8.43 -16.06
C PHE A 140 5.87 9.04 -16.44
N ILE A 141 5.67 9.41 -17.70
CA ILE A 141 4.40 9.96 -18.19
C ILE A 141 3.25 8.94 -18.05
N GLN A 142 3.51 7.65 -18.24
CA GLN A 142 2.49 6.62 -18.03
C GLN A 142 2.07 6.49 -16.56
N GLN A 143 2.89 6.95 -15.61
CA GLN A 143 2.68 6.84 -14.16
C GLN A 143 2.49 8.19 -13.46
N ILE A 144 2.37 9.29 -14.22
CA ILE A 144 2.33 10.66 -13.68
C ILE A 144 1.18 10.89 -12.70
N GLU A 145 0.06 10.16 -12.86
CA GLU A 145 -1.09 10.24 -11.95
C GLU A 145 -0.72 9.95 -10.48
N ASN A 146 0.32 9.15 -10.23
CA ASN A 146 0.79 8.87 -8.87
C ASN A 146 1.43 10.11 -8.23
N MET A 147 2.15 10.91 -9.02
CA MET A 147 2.72 12.17 -8.57
C MET A 147 1.63 13.20 -8.35
N ASP A 148 0.68 13.32 -9.28
CA ASP A 148 -0.45 14.24 -9.15
C ASP A 148 -1.25 13.96 -7.87
N ALA A 149 -1.50 12.69 -7.56
CA ALA A 149 -2.23 12.31 -6.35
C ALA A 149 -1.50 12.69 -5.04
N LEU A 150 -0.18 12.56 -5.01
CA LEU A 150 0.65 12.98 -3.87
C LEU A 150 0.62 14.51 -3.70
N PHE A 151 0.85 15.24 -4.80
CA PHE A 151 0.82 16.71 -4.79
C PHE A 151 -0.56 17.24 -4.43
N GLU A 152 -1.64 16.65 -4.95
CA GLU A 152 -3.01 17.02 -4.60
C GLU A 152 -3.30 16.77 -3.12
N ALA A 153 -2.77 15.70 -2.52
CA ALA A 153 -2.97 15.40 -1.11
C ALA A 153 -2.25 16.36 -0.16
N LEU A 154 -1.19 17.05 -0.62
CA LEU A 154 -0.33 17.89 0.20
C LEU A 154 -0.46 19.40 -0.05
N PHE A 155 -0.76 19.80 -1.29
CA PHE A 155 -0.75 21.21 -1.69
C PHE A 155 -2.12 21.72 -2.19
N SER A 156 -3.09 20.84 -2.42
CA SER A 156 -4.44 21.29 -2.76
C SER A 156 -5.15 21.77 -1.50
N PRO A 157 -5.97 22.84 -1.54
CA PRO A 157 -6.87 23.19 -0.43
C PRO A 157 -7.83 22.04 -0.04
N LEU A 158 -7.97 21.02 -0.89
CA LEU A 158 -8.64 19.76 -0.58
C LEU A 158 -7.99 18.99 0.59
N SER A 159 -6.68 19.15 0.85
CA SER A 159 -6.01 18.54 2.01
C SER A 159 -6.49 19.09 3.35
N ASP A 160 -7.06 20.30 3.35
CA ASP A 160 -7.66 20.93 4.53
C ASP A 160 -9.08 20.42 4.79
N SER A 161 -9.74 19.85 3.77
CA SER A 161 -11.00 19.13 3.94
C SER A 161 -10.84 17.72 4.53
N GLY A 162 -9.58 17.23 4.58
CA GLY A 162 -9.26 15.89 5.06
C GLY A 162 -9.40 15.77 6.57
N ARG A 163 -10.32 14.91 7.05
CA ARG A 163 -10.50 14.64 8.49
C ARG A 163 -9.62 13.47 8.93
N ALA A 164 -9.06 13.53 10.14
CA ALA A 164 -8.41 12.36 10.73
C ALA A 164 -9.42 11.20 10.86
N LEU A 165 -9.07 10.00 10.38
CA LEU A 165 -9.99 8.86 10.38
C LEU A 165 -9.41 7.58 10.98
N SER A 166 -8.19 7.19 10.62
CA SER A 166 -7.56 5.93 11.05
C SER A 166 -6.05 6.10 11.20
N LYS A 167 -5.40 5.29 12.04
CA LYS A 167 -3.94 5.31 12.24
C LYS A 167 -3.22 4.49 11.18
N CYS A 168 -2.09 5.03 10.73
CA CYS A 168 -1.16 4.37 9.84
C CYS A 168 -0.43 3.25 10.61
N GLY A 169 -0.35 2.04 10.05
CA GLY A 169 0.36 0.93 10.69
C GLY A 169 1.89 1.10 10.74
N LYS A 170 2.45 1.96 9.88
CA LYS A 170 3.90 2.23 9.81
C LYS A 170 4.38 3.19 10.89
N CYS A 171 3.69 4.32 11.07
CA CYS A 171 4.10 5.39 11.98
C CYS A 171 3.16 5.62 13.17
N LEU A 172 2.03 4.91 13.21
CA LEU A 172 0.98 4.99 14.24
C LEU A 172 0.31 6.37 14.39
N ARG A 173 0.57 7.30 13.46
CA ARG A 173 -0.08 8.60 13.39
C ARG A 173 -1.39 8.53 12.60
N TYR A 174 -2.31 9.43 12.92
CA TYR A 174 -3.58 9.54 12.20
C TYR A 174 -3.36 9.95 10.74
N MET A 175 -4.05 9.23 9.86
CA MET A 175 -4.16 9.52 8.44
C MET A 175 -5.40 10.38 8.19
N LYS A 176 -5.26 11.33 7.26
CA LYS A 176 -6.35 12.18 6.79
C LYS A 176 -7.16 11.43 5.73
N TYR A 177 -8.47 11.34 5.92
CA TYR A 177 -9.41 10.82 4.94
C TYR A 177 -9.92 11.95 4.06
N ILE A 178 -9.69 11.80 2.75
CA ILE A 178 -10.15 12.71 1.71
C ILE A 178 -11.31 12.01 1.00
N SER A 179 -12.52 12.55 1.18
CA SER A 179 -13.77 11.97 0.66
C SER A 179 -14.08 12.36 -0.78
N THR A 180 -13.41 13.41 -1.30
CA THR A 180 -13.52 13.82 -2.70
C THR A 180 -12.95 12.74 -3.60
N GLN A 181 -13.61 12.49 -4.74
CA GLN A 181 -13.22 11.40 -5.63
C GLN A 181 -11.90 11.71 -6.36
N PRO A 182 -10.96 10.75 -6.43
CA PRO A 182 -11.01 9.43 -5.81
C PRO A 182 -10.80 9.46 -4.29
N GLN A 183 -11.68 8.80 -3.55
CA GLN A 183 -11.60 8.64 -2.09
C GLN A 183 -10.28 7.96 -1.71
N ARG A 184 -9.58 8.53 -0.72
CA ARG A 184 -8.24 8.09 -0.32
C ARG A 184 -7.92 8.49 1.13
N LEU A 185 -6.98 7.76 1.73
CA LEU A 185 -6.29 8.17 2.94
C LEU A 185 -4.92 8.75 2.59
N PHE A 186 -4.49 9.73 3.35
CA PHE A 186 -3.16 10.31 3.27
C PHE A 186 -2.50 10.30 4.64
N CYS A 187 -1.32 9.68 4.74
CA CYS A 187 -0.51 9.74 5.95
C CYS A 187 0.49 10.90 5.84
N GLY A 188 0.31 11.96 6.62
CA GLY A 188 1.22 13.12 6.58
C GLY A 188 2.65 12.83 7.05
N THR A 189 2.85 11.84 7.93
CA THR A 189 4.19 11.48 8.44
C THR A 189 4.93 10.55 7.50
N CYS A 190 4.23 9.61 6.86
CA CYS A 190 4.85 8.71 5.88
C CYS A 190 4.83 9.29 4.46
N GLU A 191 4.03 10.32 4.24
CA GLU A 191 3.76 10.95 2.94
C GLU A 191 3.27 9.95 1.88
N GLU A 192 2.47 8.98 2.32
CA GLU A 192 1.90 7.95 1.45
C GLU A 192 0.39 8.14 1.30
N VAL A 193 -0.09 7.81 0.10
CA VAL A 193 -1.51 7.83 -0.27
C VAL A 193 -2.01 6.38 -0.40
N TYR A 194 -3.14 6.09 0.26
CA TYR A 194 -3.83 4.81 0.15
C TYR A 194 -5.21 5.04 -0.49
N TYR A 195 -5.42 4.52 -1.70
CA TYR A 195 -6.72 4.60 -2.33
C TYR A 195 -7.74 3.71 -1.62
N LEU A 196 -8.99 4.14 -1.61
CA LEU A 196 -10.10 3.41 -1.01
C LEU A 196 -11.11 2.96 -2.09
N PRO A 197 -12.00 2.00 -1.78
CA PRO A 197 -13.12 1.70 -2.66
C PRO A 197 -13.97 2.95 -2.93
N GLN A 198 -14.48 3.09 -4.15
CA GLN A 198 -15.23 4.26 -4.60
C GLN A 198 -16.74 4.03 -4.54
N LYS A 199 -17.53 5.11 -4.59
CA LYS A 199 -19.01 5.08 -4.65
C LYS A 199 -19.69 4.47 -3.42
N GLY A 200 -19.05 4.54 -2.25
CA GLY A 200 -19.65 4.18 -0.97
C GLY A 200 -19.18 5.07 0.16
N THR A 201 -19.50 4.65 1.37
CA THR A 201 -19.13 5.34 2.60
C THR A 201 -17.98 4.60 3.29
N ILE A 202 -17.05 5.37 3.86
CA ILE A 202 -15.89 4.84 4.59
C ILE A 202 -15.98 5.31 6.04
N LYS A 203 -15.85 4.37 6.98
CA LYS A 203 -15.79 4.63 8.43
C LYS A 203 -14.68 3.82 9.08
N LEU A 204 -14.27 4.23 10.29
CA LEU A 204 -13.35 3.45 11.13
C LEU A 204 -14.06 2.18 11.61
N TYR A 205 -13.36 1.05 11.61
CA TYR A 205 -13.93 -0.24 11.98
C TYR A 205 -13.43 -0.71 13.36
N LYS A 206 -14.23 -0.41 14.40
CA LYS A 206 -14.07 -0.91 15.78
C LYS A 206 -12.67 -0.72 16.39
N GLU A 207 -11.89 0.24 15.88
CA GLU A 207 -10.48 0.46 16.26
C GLU A 207 -9.60 -0.80 16.17
N LEU A 208 -10.01 -1.77 15.35
CA LEU A 208 -9.26 -3.02 15.15
C LEU A 208 -8.09 -2.76 14.22
N THR A 209 -6.98 -3.46 14.45
CA THR A 209 -5.80 -3.40 13.58
C THR A 209 -5.63 -4.67 12.77
N CYS A 210 -5.05 -4.52 11.58
CA CYS A 210 -4.65 -5.64 10.75
C CYS A 210 -3.46 -6.37 11.40
N PRO A 211 -3.52 -7.71 11.57
CA PRO A 211 -2.43 -8.46 12.21
C PRO A 211 -1.17 -8.60 11.35
N LEU A 212 -1.20 -8.19 10.07
CA LEU A 212 -0.05 -8.25 9.17
C LEU A 212 0.81 -6.98 9.21
N ASP A 213 0.15 -5.82 9.27
CA ASP A 213 0.78 -4.52 9.01
C ASP A 213 0.41 -3.45 10.06
N ASN A 214 -0.42 -3.81 11.04
CA ASN A 214 -0.89 -2.97 12.13
C ASN A 214 -1.69 -1.72 11.72
N PHE A 215 -2.16 -1.62 10.48
CA PHE A 215 -3.05 -0.54 10.08
C PHE A 215 -4.43 -0.70 10.75
N GLU A 216 -5.00 0.41 11.21
CA GLU A 216 -6.40 0.42 11.67
C GLU A 216 -7.33 0.09 10.49
N LEU A 217 -8.26 -0.82 10.74
CA LEU A 217 -9.20 -1.30 9.75
C LEU A 217 -10.28 -0.25 9.49
N LEU A 218 -10.67 -0.15 8.23
CA LEU A 218 -11.81 0.63 7.79
C LEU A 218 -12.95 -0.31 7.41
N ILE A 219 -14.16 0.23 7.42
CA ILE A 219 -15.32 -0.40 6.82
C ILE A 219 -15.81 0.42 5.64
N PHE A 220 -16.01 -0.27 4.51
CA PHE A 220 -16.67 0.27 3.35
C PHE A 220 -18.12 -0.23 3.31
N SER A 221 -19.06 0.67 3.02
CA SER A 221 -20.47 0.32 2.85
C SER A 221 -21.04 0.97 1.60
N MET A 222 -21.61 0.14 0.71
CA MET A 222 -22.33 0.60 -0.46
C MET A 222 -23.70 1.20 -0.10
N PRO A 223 -24.18 2.20 -0.85
CA PRO A 223 -25.51 2.77 -0.59
C PRO A 223 -26.64 1.81 -0.97
N GLY A 224 -27.70 1.82 -0.17
CA GLY A 224 -28.92 1.01 -0.36
C GLY A 224 -29.01 -0.21 0.57
N PRO A 225 -30.21 -0.79 0.75
CA PRO A 225 -30.46 -1.89 1.69
C PRO A 225 -29.67 -3.16 1.34
N GLU A 226 -29.51 -3.44 0.04
CA GLU A 226 -28.75 -4.57 -0.49
C GLU A 226 -27.27 -4.23 -0.77
N GLY A 227 -26.80 -3.09 -0.26
CA GLY A 227 -25.42 -2.67 -0.42
C GLY A 227 -24.47 -3.57 0.35
N LYS A 228 -23.45 -4.12 -0.32
CA LYS A 228 -22.37 -4.86 0.34
C LYS A 228 -21.59 -3.93 1.27
N SER A 229 -21.29 -4.45 2.46
CA SER A 229 -20.38 -3.83 3.41
C SER A 229 -19.23 -4.80 3.71
N PHE A 230 -18.02 -4.28 3.87
CA PHE A 230 -16.89 -5.12 4.24
C PHE A 230 -15.77 -4.33 4.94
N PRO A 231 -15.06 -4.98 5.88
CA PRO A 231 -13.83 -4.44 6.42
C PRO A 231 -12.68 -4.51 5.39
N LEU A 232 -11.77 -3.55 5.46
CA LEU A 232 -10.55 -3.51 4.66
C LEU A 232 -9.39 -2.89 5.45
N CYS A 233 -8.18 -3.41 5.23
CA CYS A 233 -6.95 -2.76 5.65
C CYS A 233 -6.48 -1.82 4.53
N PRO A 234 -6.19 -0.53 4.80
CA PRO A 234 -5.69 0.42 3.80
C PRO A 234 -4.43 -0.06 3.06
N TYR A 235 -3.48 -0.67 3.79
CA TYR A 235 -2.23 -1.14 3.20
C TYR A 235 -2.45 -2.38 2.33
N CYS A 236 -3.01 -3.46 2.89
CA CYS A 236 -3.34 -4.67 2.13
C CYS A 236 -4.24 -4.42 0.90
N TYR A 237 -5.13 -3.41 0.97
CA TYR A 237 -5.97 -3.03 -0.17
C TYR A 237 -5.14 -2.43 -1.32
N ASN A 238 -4.09 -1.66 -1.04
CA ASN A 238 -3.26 -1.02 -2.06
C ASN A 238 -2.00 -1.82 -2.42
N SER A 239 -1.52 -2.65 -1.51
CA SER A 239 -0.27 -3.40 -1.58
C SER A 239 -0.44 -4.75 -0.87
N PRO A 240 -1.26 -5.65 -1.43
CA PRO A 240 -1.46 -6.98 -0.87
C PRO A 240 -0.12 -7.75 -0.83
N PRO A 241 0.28 -8.31 0.33
CA PRO A 241 1.60 -8.95 0.50
C PRO A 241 1.65 -10.40 -0.03
N PHE A 242 0.71 -10.81 -0.89
CA PHE A 242 0.56 -12.19 -1.33
C PHE A 242 0.88 -12.33 -2.82
N GLU A 243 1.76 -13.27 -3.15
CA GLU A 243 2.07 -13.60 -4.55
C GLU A 243 0.83 -14.12 -5.27
N GLY A 244 0.63 -13.71 -6.51
CA GLY A 244 -0.49 -14.17 -7.34
C GLY A 244 -1.85 -13.60 -6.93
N ILE A 245 -1.94 -12.64 -5.99
CA ILE A 245 -3.19 -11.96 -5.63
C ILE A 245 -3.87 -11.28 -6.84
N ASP A 246 -3.06 -10.83 -7.79
CA ASP A 246 -3.51 -10.26 -9.05
C ASP A 246 -4.18 -11.28 -9.99
N THR A 247 -3.94 -12.57 -9.73
CA THR A 247 -4.59 -13.71 -10.39
C THR A 247 -5.71 -14.31 -9.54
N LEU A 248 -5.76 -13.99 -8.25
CA LEU A 248 -6.78 -14.45 -7.32
C LEU A 248 -8.08 -13.65 -7.52
N PHE A 249 -9.08 -14.35 -8.04
CA PHE A 249 -10.53 -14.12 -7.91
C PHE A 249 -11.02 -12.67 -7.76
N GLY A 250 -11.46 -12.05 -8.87
CA GLY A 250 -12.20 -10.78 -8.85
C GLY A 250 -11.35 -9.51 -8.82
N SER A 251 -10.02 -9.64 -8.67
CA SER A 251 -9.07 -8.59 -9.04
C SER A 251 -9.18 -8.35 -10.56
N THR A 252 -9.63 -7.15 -10.93
CA THR A 252 -9.61 -6.74 -12.33
C THR A 252 -8.16 -6.60 -12.75
N LYS A 253 -7.86 -7.12 -13.94
CA LYS A 253 -6.53 -7.12 -14.58
C LYS A 253 -5.70 -5.91 -14.15
N ILE A 254 -4.55 -6.21 -13.55
CA ILE A 254 -3.40 -5.33 -13.50
C ILE A 254 -3.33 -4.61 -14.85
N GLY A 255 -3.27 -3.27 -14.84
CA GLY A 255 -2.85 -2.54 -16.03
C GLY A 255 -1.47 -3.03 -16.48
N SER A 256 -0.97 -2.61 -17.64
CA SER A 256 0.36 -3.01 -18.13
C SER A 256 1.55 -2.58 -17.23
N THR A 257 1.27 -2.07 -16.03
CA THR A 257 2.14 -1.32 -15.12
C THR A 257 2.27 -2.00 -13.75
N GLY A 258 1.72 -3.20 -13.56
CA GLY A 258 1.94 -3.97 -12.32
C GLY A 258 1.14 -3.49 -11.10
N LYS A 259 0.29 -2.45 -11.21
CA LYS A 259 -0.51 -1.92 -10.09
C LYS A 259 -2.02 -2.08 -10.30
N LEU A 260 -2.72 -2.35 -9.19
CA LEU A 260 -4.18 -2.33 -9.08
C LEU A 260 -4.72 -0.94 -9.45
N GLY A 261 -5.68 -0.88 -10.38
CA GLY A 261 -6.35 0.37 -10.73
C GLY A 261 -7.10 1.01 -9.54
N LYS A 262 -7.43 2.30 -9.66
CA LYS A 262 -8.24 3.05 -8.69
C LYS A 262 -9.48 2.24 -8.29
N GLY A 263 -9.48 1.68 -7.08
CA GLY A 263 -10.60 0.88 -6.55
C GLY A 263 -10.56 -0.63 -6.84
N ALA A 264 -9.40 -1.21 -7.17
CA ALA A 264 -9.21 -2.64 -7.44
C ALA A 264 -8.50 -3.44 -6.33
N GLY A 265 -8.49 -2.91 -5.10
CA GLY A 265 -7.77 -3.48 -3.96
C GLY A 265 -8.25 -4.83 -3.43
N MET A 266 -7.42 -5.43 -2.56
CA MET A 266 -7.76 -6.64 -1.80
C MET A 266 -8.46 -6.27 -0.47
N PRO A 267 -9.79 -6.36 -0.37
CA PRO A 267 -10.50 -6.22 0.90
C PRO A 267 -10.22 -7.43 1.82
N CYS A 268 -10.56 -7.30 3.11
CA CYS A 268 -10.22 -8.35 4.08
C CYS A 268 -10.88 -9.69 3.77
N PHE A 269 -12.10 -9.72 3.20
CA PHE A 269 -12.77 -10.97 2.82
C PHE A 269 -12.09 -11.73 1.66
N LEU A 270 -11.09 -11.13 1.01
CA LEU A 270 -10.20 -11.81 0.04
C LEU A 270 -8.83 -12.14 0.64
N CYS A 271 -8.54 -11.70 1.87
CA CYS A 271 -7.26 -11.94 2.51
C CYS A 271 -7.12 -13.44 2.82
N PRO A 272 -6.04 -14.10 2.39
CA PRO A 272 -5.78 -15.51 2.69
C PRO A 272 -5.14 -15.73 4.08
N TYR A 273 -4.79 -14.67 4.81
CA TYR A 273 -4.04 -14.81 6.07
C TYR A 273 -4.90 -15.37 7.22
N PRO A 274 -4.61 -16.57 7.74
CA PRO A 274 -5.48 -17.25 8.70
C PRO A 274 -5.66 -16.52 10.03
N ALA A 275 -4.65 -15.77 10.49
CA ALA A 275 -4.74 -15.03 11.75
C ALA A 275 -5.57 -13.74 11.63
N CYS A 276 -5.89 -13.29 10.42
CA CYS A 276 -6.83 -12.20 10.22
C CYS A 276 -8.26 -12.70 10.45
N ARG A 277 -8.93 -12.14 11.46
CA ARG A 277 -10.33 -12.48 11.80
C ARG A 277 -11.32 -12.18 10.68
N HIS A 278 -10.96 -11.31 9.74
CA HIS A 278 -11.79 -10.92 8.60
C HIS A 278 -11.35 -11.58 7.28
N SER A 279 -10.38 -12.50 7.34
CA SER A 279 -9.88 -13.22 6.17
C SER A 279 -10.96 -14.08 5.54
N LEU A 280 -10.74 -14.44 4.27
CA LEU A 280 -11.54 -15.45 3.58
C LEU A 280 -11.53 -16.79 4.35
N VAL A 281 -10.38 -17.13 4.95
CA VAL A 281 -10.20 -18.38 5.70
C VAL A 281 -11.04 -18.38 6.99
N ALA A 282 -11.13 -17.24 7.68
CA ALA A 282 -11.88 -17.14 8.93
C ALA A 282 -13.39 -16.93 8.73
N GLN A 283 -13.80 -16.19 7.70
CA GLN A 283 -15.20 -15.78 7.48
C GLN A 283 -15.90 -16.54 6.35
N GLY A 284 -15.16 -17.35 5.58
CA GLY A 284 -15.72 -18.17 4.52
C GLY A 284 -16.58 -19.31 5.07
N VAL A 285 -17.78 -19.47 4.52
CA VAL A 285 -18.76 -20.44 5.02
C VAL A 285 -18.94 -21.61 4.06
N CYS A 286 -19.44 -21.35 2.85
CA CYS A 286 -19.73 -22.38 1.86
C CYS A 286 -19.51 -21.89 0.43
N ALA A 287 -19.58 -22.82 -0.54
CA ALA A 287 -19.48 -22.48 -1.95
C ALA A 287 -20.68 -21.64 -2.41
N CYS A 288 -20.44 -20.68 -3.31
CA CYS A 288 -21.52 -19.91 -3.91
C CYS A 288 -22.30 -20.78 -4.92
N PRO A 289 -23.64 -20.78 -4.88
CA PRO A 289 -24.44 -21.57 -5.82
C PRO A 289 -24.41 -21.03 -7.27
N GLU A 290 -24.08 -19.74 -7.46
CA GLU A 290 -24.15 -19.07 -8.76
C GLU A 290 -22.79 -18.96 -9.48
N CYS A 291 -21.67 -19.20 -8.79
CA CYS A 291 -20.34 -19.04 -9.37
C CYS A 291 -19.28 -19.82 -8.59
N SER A 292 -18.04 -19.80 -9.06
CA SER A 292 -16.90 -20.44 -8.38
C SER A 292 -16.44 -19.71 -7.09
N GLY A 293 -17.26 -18.83 -6.53
CA GLY A 293 -16.94 -18.01 -5.36
C GLY A 293 -17.24 -18.72 -4.04
N THR A 294 -16.91 -18.04 -2.95
CA THR A 294 -17.21 -18.45 -1.59
C THR A 294 -18.15 -17.44 -0.97
N LEU A 295 -19.19 -17.93 -0.29
CA LEU A 295 -20.06 -17.12 0.54
C LEU A 295 -19.34 -16.81 1.85
N VAL A 296 -19.20 -15.52 2.15
CA VAL A 296 -18.49 -15.00 3.31
C VAL A 296 -19.49 -14.30 4.22
N LEU A 297 -19.39 -14.53 5.52
CA LEU A 297 -20.22 -13.85 6.52
C LEU A 297 -19.92 -12.35 6.55
N ASP A 298 -20.98 -11.53 6.52
CA ASP A 298 -20.88 -10.09 6.73
C ASP A 298 -20.87 -9.79 8.24
N PRO A 299 -19.72 -9.42 8.85
CA PRO A 299 -19.63 -9.24 10.29
C PRO A 299 -20.32 -7.95 10.78
N VAL A 300 -20.92 -7.17 9.87
CA VAL A 300 -21.61 -5.91 10.18
C VAL A 300 -23.05 -5.87 9.71
N SER A 301 -23.59 -6.99 9.24
CA SER A 301 -24.96 -7.04 8.75
C SER A 301 -26.02 -7.12 9.85
N ALA A 302 -25.62 -7.25 11.12
CA ALA A 302 -26.56 -7.23 12.24
C ALA A 302 -27.52 -6.03 12.19
N PRO A 303 -28.82 -6.20 12.46
CA PRO A 303 -29.49 -7.46 12.84
C PRO A 303 -29.86 -8.36 11.64
N GLU A 304 -29.81 -7.83 10.42
CA GLU A 304 -30.15 -8.51 9.16
C GLU A 304 -28.96 -9.35 8.64
N TRP A 305 -28.63 -10.41 9.37
CA TRP A 305 -27.45 -11.21 9.09
C TRP A 305 -27.45 -11.79 7.67
N ARG A 306 -26.30 -11.72 6.99
CA ARG A 306 -26.19 -12.17 5.61
C ARG A 306 -24.81 -12.72 5.27
N LEU A 307 -24.77 -13.62 4.30
CA LEU A 307 -23.58 -14.00 3.56
C LEU A 307 -23.57 -13.27 2.22
N TYR A 308 -22.39 -12.87 1.74
CA TYR A 308 -22.23 -12.41 0.36
C TYR A 308 -21.18 -13.22 -0.36
N CYS A 309 -21.36 -13.40 -1.66
CA CYS A 309 -20.33 -13.98 -2.49
C CYS A 309 -19.18 -13.00 -2.68
N ASN A 310 -17.95 -13.51 -2.57
CA ASN A 310 -16.73 -12.77 -2.83
C ASN A 310 -16.46 -12.48 -4.33
N LYS A 311 -17.23 -13.09 -5.25
CA LYS A 311 -17.07 -12.94 -6.72
C LYS A 311 -18.27 -12.33 -7.43
N CYS A 312 -19.48 -12.80 -7.14
CA CYS A 312 -20.71 -12.36 -7.80
C CYS A 312 -21.60 -11.56 -6.84
N ASN A 313 -22.85 -11.28 -7.23
CA ASN A 313 -23.80 -10.49 -6.44
C ASN A 313 -24.75 -11.35 -5.60
N CYS A 314 -24.52 -12.66 -5.55
CA CYS A 314 -25.26 -13.58 -4.69
C CYS A 314 -25.15 -13.13 -3.23
N LEU A 315 -26.31 -13.05 -2.57
CA LEU A 315 -26.50 -12.69 -1.18
C LEU A 315 -27.43 -13.71 -0.55
N VAL A 316 -27.12 -14.14 0.66
CA VAL A 316 -27.91 -15.14 1.38
C VAL A 316 -28.26 -14.54 2.73
N LEU A 317 -29.55 -14.31 2.97
CA LEU A 317 -30.05 -13.87 4.27
C LEU A 317 -30.04 -15.06 5.22
N LEU A 318 -29.55 -14.81 6.42
CA LEU A 318 -29.48 -15.76 7.52
C LEU A 318 -30.71 -15.59 8.42
N PRO A 319 -30.96 -16.53 9.36
CA PRO A 319 -32.18 -16.53 10.17
C PRO A 319 -32.46 -15.20 10.87
N GLU A 320 -33.70 -14.73 10.77
CA GLU A 320 -34.18 -13.54 11.48
C GLU A 320 -34.17 -13.78 13.00
N GLY A 321 -34.06 -12.69 13.78
CA GLY A 321 -34.11 -12.78 15.24
C GLY A 321 -32.82 -13.27 15.90
N ALA A 322 -31.71 -13.41 15.17
CA ALA A 322 -30.39 -13.68 15.73
C ALA A 322 -29.72 -12.41 16.29
N HIS A 323 -29.32 -12.45 17.57
CA HIS A 323 -28.52 -11.38 18.18
C HIS A 323 -27.06 -11.43 17.72
N ARG A 324 -26.51 -12.63 17.51
CA ARG A 324 -25.13 -12.83 17.01
C ARG A 324 -25.06 -14.03 16.07
N ILE A 325 -24.33 -13.88 14.97
CA ILE A 325 -23.88 -15.01 14.14
C ILE A 325 -22.36 -14.94 13.98
N ALA A 326 -21.69 -16.07 14.13
CA ALA A 326 -20.24 -16.18 13.96
C ALA A 326 -19.85 -17.49 13.24
N THR A 327 -18.73 -17.46 12.52
CA THR A 327 -18.11 -18.67 11.97
C THR A 327 -17.30 -19.39 13.04
N THR A 328 -17.32 -20.73 13.03
CA THR A 328 -16.49 -21.56 13.91
C THR A 328 -15.26 -22.09 13.16
N ARG A 329 -14.41 -22.87 13.86
CA ARG A 329 -13.28 -23.58 13.24
C ARG A 329 -13.65 -24.99 12.78
N GLU A 330 -14.88 -25.41 13.06
CA GLU A 330 -15.36 -26.76 12.79
C GLU A 330 -15.93 -26.84 11.37
N ARG A 331 -15.84 -28.03 10.78
CA ARG A 331 -16.37 -28.30 9.44
C ARG A 331 -17.41 -29.41 9.51
N CYS A 332 -18.42 -29.27 8.66
CA CYS A 332 -19.48 -30.25 8.53
C CYS A 332 -18.92 -31.58 7.99
N ALA A 333 -19.29 -32.69 8.61
CA ALA A 333 -18.83 -34.02 8.21
C ALA A 333 -19.33 -34.45 6.82
N GLU A 334 -20.44 -33.90 6.32
CA GLU A 334 -21.06 -34.30 5.06
C GLU A 334 -20.58 -33.49 3.85
N CYS A 335 -20.46 -32.17 4.01
CA CYS A 335 -20.18 -31.24 2.91
C CYS A 335 -18.88 -30.44 3.07
N ASP A 336 -18.14 -30.61 4.18
CA ASP A 336 -16.89 -29.91 4.51
C ASP A 336 -17.01 -28.37 4.60
N PHE A 337 -18.23 -27.84 4.69
CA PHE A 337 -18.47 -26.41 4.90
C PHE A 337 -18.31 -26.00 6.35
N THR A 338 -17.95 -24.73 6.57
CA THR A 338 -17.76 -24.17 7.90
C THR A 338 -19.06 -24.19 8.69
N ILE A 339 -19.01 -24.67 9.92
CA ILE A 339 -20.13 -24.62 10.85
C ILE A 339 -20.28 -23.18 11.34
N ILE A 340 -21.52 -22.70 11.43
CA ILE A 340 -21.83 -21.40 12.02
C ILE A 340 -22.45 -21.58 13.39
N GLU A 341 -22.20 -20.63 14.27
CA GLU A 341 -22.84 -20.48 15.56
C GLU A 341 -23.85 -19.34 15.46
N VAL A 342 -25.10 -19.61 15.82
CA VAL A 342 -26.22 -18.67 15.80
C VAL A 342 -26.74 -18.53 17.23
N ASP A 343 -26.70 -17.32 17.76
CA ASP A 343 -27.24 -16.97 19.07
C ASP A 343 -28.52 -16.15 18.85
N PHE A 344 -29.67 -16.81 19.04
CA PHE A 344 -31.00 -16.24 18.88
C PHE A 344 -31.39 -15.37 20.08
N ASN A 345 -32.25 -14.38 19.85
CA ASN A 345 -32.84 -13.64 20.97
C ASN A 345 -33.70 -14.58 21.83
N GLU A 346 -33.60 -14.46 23.16
CA GLU A 346 -34.38 -15.25 24.14
C GLU A 346 -35.89 -15.24 23.85
N LYS A 347 -36.42 -14.15 23.30
CA LYS A 347 -37.86 -13.96 23.05
C LYS A 347 -38.34 -14.52 21.72
N THR A 348 -37.44 -14.75 20.77
CA THR A 348 -37.78 -15.14 19.38
C THR A 348 -37.01 -16.37 18.93
N THR A 349 -36.49 -17.16 19.87
CA THR A 349 -35.73 -18.37 19.55
C THR A 349 -36.64 -19.40 18.88
N PRO A 350 -36.23 -19.97 17.73
CA PRO A 350 -36.97 -21.04 17.06
C PRO A 350 -36.69 -22.42 17.67
N LEU A 351 -35.86 -22.52 18.72
CA LEU A 351 -35.43 -23.78 19.33
C LEU A 351 -36.46 -24.33 20.33
N GLU A 352 -36.77 -25.62 20.23
CA GLU A 352 -37.84 -26.28 20.98
C GLU A 352 -37.63 -26.27 22.52
N ASP A 353 -36.39 -26.23 22.98
CA ASP A 353 -36.02 -26.30 24.40
C ASP A 353 -35.88 -24.93 25.10
N GLY A 354 -36.18 -23.82 24.40
CA GLY A 354 -35.92 -22.47 24.90
C GLY A 354 -34.42 -22.11 24.97
N ALA A 355 -33.55 -22.95 24.40
CA ALA A 355 -32.16 -22.62 24.16
C ALA A 355 -32.06 -21.41 23.20
N THR A 356 -30.98 -20.65 23.28
CA THR A 356 -30.70 -19.55 22.34
C THR A 356 -29.57 -19.86 21.38
N LEU A 357 -28.69 -20.78 21.73
CA LEU A 357 -27.50 -21.11 20.96
C LEU A 357 -27.74 -22.34 20.09
N HIS A 358 -27.53 -22.20 18.78
CA HIS A 358 -27.52 -23.31 17.83
C HIS A 358 -26.22 -23.30 17.02
N THR A 359 -25.64 -24.48 16.79
CA THR A 359 -24.44 -24.65 15.97
C THR A 359 -24.72 -25.66 14.87
N GLY A 360 -24.56 -25.25 13.62
CA GLY A 360 -24.92 -26.12 12.50
C GLY A 360 -24.34 -25.67 11.16
N CYS A 361 -24.44 -26.56 10.17
CA CYS A 361 -24.09 -26.25 8.80
C CYS A 361 -25.30 -25.66 8.07
N ILE A 362 -25.13 -24.53 7.39
CA ILE A 362 -26.22 -23.85 6.65
C ILE A 362 -26.93 -24.73 5.60
N LEU A 363 -26.28 -25.79 5.12
CA LEU A 363 -26.83 -26.65 4.08
C LEU A 363 -27.30 -28.02 4.58
N CYS A 364 -26.62 -28.61 5.58
CA CYS A 364 -26.96 -29.94 6.08
C CYS A 364 -27.85 -29.90 7.34
N ASP A 365 -27.86 -28.80 8.08
CA ASP A 365 -28.70 -28.64 9.26
C ASP A 365 -30.13 -28.25 8.83
N GLU A 366 -31.12 -29.08 9.17
CA GLU A 366 -32.52 -28.90 8.72
C GLU A 366 -33.11 -27.56 9.17
N LEU A 367 -32.82 -27.14 10.41
CA LEU A 367 -33.32 -25.89 10.96
C LEU A 367 -32.71 -24.70 10.22
N LEU A 368 -31.37 -24.62 10.17
CA LEU A 368 -30.70 -23.50 9.51
C LEU A 368 -31.01 -23.43 8.01
N HIS A 369 -31.11 -24.57 7.34
CA HIS A 369 -31.42 -24.61 5.92
C HIS A 369 -32.82 -24.05 5.60
N SER A 370 -33.81 -24.34 6.46
CA SER A 370 -35.18 -23.86 6.30
C SER A 370 -35.34 -22.34 6.53
N LEU A 371 -34.42 -21.73 7.27
CA LEU A 371 -34.48 -20.32 7.70
C LEU A 371 -33.63 -19.39 6.82
N VAL A 372 -33.08 -19.89 5.72
CA VAL A 372 -32.17 -19.16 4.85
C VAL A 372 -32.85 -18.76 3.54
N GLU A 373 -32.72 -17.49 3.15
CA GLU A 373 -33.31 -16.96 1.91
C GLU A 373 -32.21 -16.46 0.96
N VAL A 374 -32.18 -16.93 -0.28
CA VAL A 374 -31.23 -16.46 -1.31
C VAL A 374 -31.80 -15.24 -2.04
N LYS A 375 -31.07 -14.13 -2.02
CA LYS A 375 -31.37 -12.90 -2.75
C LYS A 375 -30.22 -12.50 -3.69
N HIS A 376 -30.54 -11.67 -4.68
CA HIS A 376 -29.53 -11.08 -5.56
C HIS A 376 -29.32 -9.62 -5.18
N GLY A 377 -28.14 -9.28 -4.69
CA GLY A 377 -27.80 -7.89 -4.38
C GLY A 377 -27.61 -7.06 -5.65
N LYS A 378 -27.68 -5.72 -5.50
CA LYS A 378 -27.35 -4.79 -6.59
C LYS A 378 -25.95 -5.07 -7.14
N SER A 379 -25.84 -5.05 -8.46
CA SER A 379 -24.63 -5.50 -9.13
C SER A 379 -23.38 -4.69 -8.78
N PHE A 380 -22.31 -5.37 -8.35
CA PHE A 380 -20.91 -4.97 -8.54
C PHE A 380 -20.51 -5.24 -10.01
N ASN A 381 -21.35 -4.89 -10.99
CA ASN A 381 -20.88 -4.90 -12.37
C ASN A 381 -20.00 -3.67 -12.56
N ARG A 382 -18.69 -3.86 -12.33
CA ARG A 382 -17.67 -3.13 -13.08
C ARG A 382 -18.04 -3.31 -14.54
N GLY A 383 -18.51 -2.23 -15.17
CA GLY A 383 -19.16 -2.28 -16.47
C GLY A 383 -18.31 -3.01 -17.51
N PHE A 384 -18.62 -4.27 -17.78
CA PHE A 384 -18.40 -4.89 -19.08
C PHE A 384 -19.50 -4.43 -20.02
N GLY A 385 -19.52 -3.11 -20.26
CA GLY A 385 -20.19 -2.53 -21.41
C GLY A 385 -19.29 -2.70 -22.61
N ALA A 386 -19.20 -3.92 -23.15
CA ALA A 386 -18.81 -4.07 -24.54
C ALA A 386 -19.86 -3.30 -25.36
N ARG A 387 -19.54 -2.06 -25.74
CA ARG A 387 -20.26 -1.36 -26.80
C ARG A 387 -20.14 -2.25 -28.04
N ARG A 388 -21.16 -3.08 -28.27
CA ARG A 388 -21.49 -3.63 -29.59
C ARG A 388 -21.68 -2.42 -30.51
N ARG A 389 -20.59 -1.96 -31.12
CA ARG A 389 -20.67 -1.10 -32.30
C ARG A 389 -20.98 -2.04 -33.46
N GLY A 390 -22.15 -1.82 -34.04
CA GLY A 390 -22.62 -2.56 -35.19
C GLY A 390 -21.58 -2.61 -36.31
N THR A 391 -21.43 -3.81 -36.83
CA THR A 391 -21.19 -4.19 -38.22
C THR A 391 -20.91 -3.04 -39.20
N SER A 392 -19.66 -2.97 -39.68
CA SER A 392 -19.35 -2.50 -41.03
C SER A 392 -18.02 -3.12 -41.50
N ARG A 393 -17.96 -3.38 -42.80
CA ARG A 393 -17.13 -4.34 -43.54
C ARG A 393 -15.69 -3.88 -43.81
N GLY A 394 -14.83 -4.87 -44.05
CA GLY A 394 -13.57 -4.80 -44.82
C GLY A 394 -12.33 -4.59 -43.95
N GLY A 395 -11.20 -5.28 -44.13
CA GLY A 395 -10.78 -6.31 -45.08
C GLY A 395 -9.27 -6.56 -44.83
N TYR A 396 -8.84 -7.80 -45.04
CA TYR A 396 -7.48 -8.25 -45.35
C TYR A 396 -6.29 -8.08 -44.36
N ARG A 397 -5.62 -9.24 -44.17
CA ARG A 397 -4.18 -9.52 -43.98
C ARG A 397 -3.50 -9.23 -42.64
N GLY A 398 -3.22 -10.33 -41.93
CA GLY A 398 -1.88 -10.93 -42.02
C GLY A 398 -0.97 -10.86 -40.79
N ARG A 399 -0.52 -12.07 -40.42
CA ARG A 399 0.71 -12.44 -39.68
C ARG A 399 0.71 -12.28 -38.15
N GLY A 400 0.70 -13.44 -37.51
CA GLY A 400 1.09 -13.58 -36.11
C GLY A 400 2.58 -13.29 -35.90
N CYS A 401 2.87 -12.80 -34.70
CA CYS A 401 4.18 -12.90 -34.08
C CYS A 401 3.96 -13.18 -32.59
N ALA A 402 4.75 -14.14 -32.10
CA ALA A 402 4.72 -14.70 -30.77
C ALA A 402 4.81 -13.64 -29.67
N ALA A 403 4.00 -13.83 -28.63
CA ALA A 403 4.02 -13.04 -27.41
C ALA A 403 5.32 -13.32 -26.63
N GLY A 404 6.31 -12.45 -26.78
CA GLY A 404 7.43 -12.36 -25.85
C GLY A 404 6.93 -11.85 -24.49
N LYS A 405 7.22 -12.61 -23.43
CA LYS A 405 7.11 -12.17 -22.03
C LYS A 405 7.74 -10.77 -21.89
N ARG A 406 6.93 -9.76 -21.57
CA ARG A 406 7.46 -8.48 -21.08
C ARG A 406 7.90 -8.69 -19.64
N VAL A 407 9.16 -9.06 -19.51
CA VAL A 407 9.89 -8.99 -18.24
C VAL A 407 9.99 -7.51 -17.87
N ASP A 408 9.65 -7.21 -16.61
CA ASP A 408 9.85 -5.91 -15.98
C ASP A 408 11.31 -5.46 -16.20
N PRO A 409 11.55 -4.40 -16.97
CA PRO A 409 12.89 -3.97 -17.25
C PRO A 409 13.34 -3.13 -16.05
N LYS A 410 13.77 -3.79 -14.98
CA LYS A 410 14.76 -3.21 -14.06
C LYS A 410 16.05 -2.98 -14.84
N MET A 411 16.02 -2.00 -15.74
CA MET A 411 17.13 -1.58 -16.59
C MET A 411 18.04 -0.72 -15.73
N SER A 412 18.85 -1.41 -14.92
CA SER A 412 19.94 -0.76 -14.23
C SER A 412 20.88 -0.14 -15.28
N PHE A 413 21.49 1.00 -14.97
CA PHE A 413 22.53 1.67 -15.78
C PHE A 413 23.84 0.84 -15.91
N ARG A 414 23.80 -0.44 -15.55
CA ARG A 414 24.97 -1.32 -15.43
C ARG A 414 25.47 -1.87 -16.76
N ASP A 415 24.72 -1.71 -17.85
CA ASP A 415 25.10 -2.24 -19.14
C ASP A 415 25.61 -1.13 -20.07
N PHE A 416 26.93 -0.97 -20.05
CA PHE A 416 27.71 -0.41 -21.15
C PHE A 416 28.67 -1.48 -21.69
#